data_AF-A0A7J9RP13-F1
#
_entry.id   AF-A0A7J9RP13-F1
#
_cell.length_a   1.000
_cell.length_b   1.000
_cell.length_c   1.000
_cell.angle_alpha   90.00
_cell.angle_beta   90.00
_cell.angle_gamma   90.00
#
_symmetry.space_group_name_H-M   'P 1'
#
loop_
_entity.id
_entity.type
_entity.pdbx_description
1 polymer ?
#
loop_
_entity_poly.entity_id
_entity_poly.type
_entity_poly.pdbx_seq_one_letter_code
_entity_poly.pdbx_strand_id
1 'polypeptide(L)'
;MDKKLIKFLSTTEGTLSVIKKAPPSDDKFKKLIKKVIIDESKLIENVLLGEDMINAMKVGYKNAILGFLHSAEENNRFLIERASLSTFITHTTTAYYEALKNMDWHKLVDDGFIIRSGGEALTKIRKYTGIREVNATTIYFTGVPVCEKHLKWEKYAMSIHEIFSELGMKRNKKEIKCKYCKNDAKYFILAMPKASALIALACETVGKNSNSLLKIYANLSRILHPYGFTNLDKDIVFTIWARDLLMILSEINELLFPCNFKERRGSSNNRKSALQFLKDWKSRKNSTSNINGIG
;
A
#
# COMPACT_ATOMS: atom_id res chain seq x y z
N MET A 1 -29.35 -6.85 -6.33
CA MET A 1 -28.29 -7.84 -6.03
C MET A 1 -28.93 -8.97 -5.24
N ASP A 2 -28.57 -10.20 -5.55
CA ASP A 2 -29.02 -11.40 -4.82
C ASP A 2 -28.64 -11.32 -3.32
N LYS A 3 -29.52 -11.85 -2.45
CA LYS A 3 -29.30 -11.98 -0.99
C LYS A 3 -28.02 -12.75 -0.67
N LYS A 4 -27.71 -13.81 -1.44
CA LYS A 4 -26.47 -14.59 -1.23
C LYS A 4 -25.22 -13.74 -1.48
N LEU A 5 -25.22 -12.97 -2.57
CA LEU A 5 -24.14 -12.05 -2.90
C LEU A 5 -23.98 -10.95 -1.84
N ILE A 6 -25.08 -10.35 -1.37
CA ILE A 6 -25.05 -9.35 -0.29
C ILE A 6 -24.44 -9.93 0.99
N LYS A 7 -24.83 -11.16 1.36
CA LYS A 7 -24.28 -11.86 2.53
C LYS A 7 -22.78 -12.09 2.36
N PHE A 8 -22.35 -12.55 1.18
CA PHE A 8 -20.93 -12.77 0.89
C PHE A 8 -20.11 -11.48 0.95
N LEU A 9 -20.58 -10.39 0.35
CA LEU A 9 -19.89 -9.10 0.36
C LEU A 9 -19.85 -8.43 1.74
N SER A 10 -20.67 -8.88 2.69
CA SER A 10 -20.63 -8.43 4.10
C SER A 10 -19.51 -9.09 4.91
N THR A 11 -18.92 -10.19 4.42
CA THR A 11 -17.86 -10.93 5.12
C THR A 11 -16.57 -10.12 5.22
N THR A 12 -15.84 -10.31 6.32
CA THR A 12 -14.58 -9.59 6.59
C THR A 12 -13.41 -10.55 6.86
N GLU A 13 -13.67 -11.85 6.82
CA GLU A 13 -12.67 -12.90 6.92
C GLU A 13 -11.73 -12.90 5.71
N GLY A 14 -10.59 -13.58 5.82
CA GLY A 14 -9.66 -13.73 4.70
C GLY A 14 -10.28 -14.55 3.57
N THR A 15 -9.86 -14.26 2.34
CA THR A 15 -10.40 -14.86 1.10
C THR A 15 -10.44 -16.38 1.16
N LEU A 16 -9.34 -17.01 1.59
CA LEU A 16 -9.25 -18.47 1.74
C LEU A 16 -10.32 -19.07 2.65
N SER A 17 -10.74 -18.33 3.70
CA SER A 17 -11.73 -18.80 4.66
C SER A 17 -13.17 -18.75 4.12
N VAL A 18 -13.42 -17.93 3.09
CA VAL A 18 -14.76 -17.71 2.53
C VAL A 18 -14.89 -18.17 1.09
N ILE A 19 -13.80 -18.58 0.43
CA ILE A 19 -13.76 -18.88 -1.00
C ILE A 19 -14.81 -19.91 -1.44
N LYS A 20 -15.02 -20.97 -0.64
CA LYS A 20 -16.01 -22.03 -0.90
C LYS A 20 -17.47 -21.57 -0.75
N LYS A 21 -17.70 -20.39 -0.16
CA LYS A 21 -19.03 -19.82 0.10
C LYS A 21 -19.40 -18.75 -0.95
N ALA A 22 -18.50 -18.45 -1.88
CA ALA A 22 -18.71 -17.42 -2.88
C ALA A 22 -19.82 -17.84 -3.86
N PRO A 23 -20.88 -17.04 -4.02
CA PRO A 23 -21.88 -17.29 -5.05
C PRO A 23 -21.33 -16.92 -6.44
N PRO A 24 -21.85 -17.52 -7.52
CA PRO A 24 -21.53 -17.07 -8.87
C PRO A 24 -22.00 -15.62 -9.07
N SER A 25 -21.21 -14.83 -9.79
CA SER A 25 -21.57 -13.47 -10.18
C SER A 25 -22.68 -13.44 -11.23
N ASP A 26 -23.49 -12.38 -11.23
CA ASP A 26 -24.43 -12.07 -12.32
C ASP A 26 -23.94 -10.86 -13.15
N ASP A 27 -24.55 -10.65 -14.32
CA ASP A 27 -24.19 -9.54 -15.21
C ASP A 27 -24.40 -8.17 -14.58
N LYS A 28 -25.38 -8.05 -13.67
CA LYS A 28 -25.65 -6.80 -12.95
C LYS A 28 -24.47 -6.46 -12.03
N PHE A 29 -23.92 -7.44 -11.33
CA PHE A 29 -22.76 -7.28 -10.47
C PHE A 29 -21.50 -6.98 -11.27
N LYS A 30 -21.25 -7.71 -12.38
CA LYS A 30 -20.13 -7.40 -13.28
C LYS A 30 -20.16 -5.96 -13.80
N LYS A 31 -21.33 -5.50 -14.26
CA LYS A 31 -21.55 -4.11 -14.70
C LYS A 31 -21.34 -3.09 -13.57
N LEU A 32 -21.75 -3.41 -12.34
CA LEU A 32 -21.52 -2.57 -11.17
C LEU A 32 -20.02 -2.41 -10.89
N ILE A 33 -19.27 -3.51 -10.84
CA ILE A 33 -17.82 -3.49 -10.60
C ILE A 33 -17.09 -2.72 -11.70
N LYS A 34 -17.49 -2.88 -12.97
CA LYS A 34 -16.94 -2.09 -14.07
C LYS A 34 -17.14 -0.58 -13.85
N LYS A 35 -18.31 -0.14 -13.36
CA LYS A 35 -18.56 1.27 -13.02
C LYS A 35 -17.68 1.74 -11.86
N VAL A 36 -17.55 0.93 -10.81
CA VAL A 36 -16.64 1.22 -9.68
C VAL A 36 -15.23 1.48 -10.19
N ILE A 37 -14.69 0.60 -11.05
CA ILE A 37 -13.34 0.76 -11.58
C ILE A 37 -13.18 2.05 -12.37
N ILE A 38 -14.15 2.42 -13.22
CA ILE A 38 -14.10 3.67 -14.00
C ILE A 38 -14.06 4.87 -13.05
N ASP A 39 -14.88 4.87 -12.01
CA ASP A 39 -15.00 5.98 -11.10
C ASP A 39 -13.79 6.12 -10.18
N GLU A 40 -13.28 5.01 -9.65
CA GLU A 40 -12.07 4.99 -8.84
C GLU A 40 -10.83 5.30 -9.70
N SER A 41 -10.83 4.93 -10.98
CA SER A 41 -9.75 5.32 -11.90
C SER A 41 -9.65 6.84 -12.05
N LYS A 42 -10.79 7.54 -12.19
CA LYS A 42 -10.82 9.00 -12.24
C LYS A 42 -10.33 9.62 -10.93
N LEU A 43 -10.66 9.01 -9.79
CA LEU A 43 -10.24 9.51 -8.48
C LEU A 43 -8.71 9.48 -8.31
N ILE A 44 -8.04 8.48 -8.89
CA ILE A 44 -6.59 8.27 -8.69
C ILE A 44 -5.74 8.70 -9.89
N GLU A 45 -6.31 9.26 -10.96
CA GLU A 45 -5.59 9.58 -12.20
C GLU A 45 -4.42 10.55 -11.99
N ASN A 46 -4.57 11.49 -11.05
CA ASN A 46 -3.55 12.50 -10.73
C ASN A 46 -2.69 12.12 -9.52
N VAL A 47 -2.83 10.90 -9.00
CA VAL A 47 -2.00 10.39 -7.91
C VAL A 47 -0.68 9.87 -8.49
N LEU A 48 0.43 10.03 -7.76
CA LEU A 48 1.71 9.43 -8.13
C LEU A 48 1.54 7.91 -8.31
N LEU A 49 2.02 7.34 -9.42
CA LEU A 49 1.77 5.94 -9.81
C LEU A 49 0.28 5.59 -10.04
N GLY A 50 -0.58 6.60 -10.27
CA GLY A 50 -2.01 6.44 -10.55
C GLY A 50 -2.30 5.56 -11.76
N GLU A 51 -1.56 5.76 -12.85
CA GLU A 51 -1.70 4.94 -14.06
C GLU A 51 -1.43 3.45 -13.81
N ASP A 52 -0.40 3.11 -13.01
CA ASP A 52 -0.10 1.73 -12.62
C ASP A 52 -1.28 1.10 -11.87
N MET A 53 -1.89 1.85 -10.95
CA MET A 53 -3.04 1.41 -10.18
C MET A 53 -4.28 1.20 -11.06
N ILE A 54 -4.53 2.11 -12.00
CA ILE A 54 -5.62 2.00 -12.99
C ILE A 54 -5.43 0.76 -13.86
N ASN A 55 -4.20 0.53 -14.34
CA ASN A 55 -3.87 -0.64 -15.14
C ASN A 55 -4.07 -1.93 -14.35
N ALA A 56 -3.66 -1.97 -13.08
CA ALA A 56 -3.89 -3.10 -12.20
C ALA A 56 -5.38 -3.44 -12.08
N MET A 57 -6.24 -2.45 -11.84
CA MET A 57 -7.68 -2.68 -11.76
C MET A 57 -8.27 -3.21 -13.06
N LYS A 58 -7.86 -2.65 -14.21
CA LYS A 58 -8.36 -3.06 -15.54
C LYS A 58 -7.91 -4.48 -15.92
N VAL A 59 -6.64 -4.80 -15.70
CA VAL A 59 -6.08 -6.13 -15.98
C VAL A 59 -6.65 -7.17 -15.03
N GLY A 60 -6.77 -6.84 -13.74
CA GLY A 60 -7.44 -7.67 -12.74
C GLY A 60 -8.88 -8.01 -13.14
N TYR A 61 -9.65 -7.01 -13.59
CA TYR A 61 -11.02 -7.21 -14.07
C TYR A 61 -11.07 -8.16 -15.28
N LYS A 62 -10.20 -7.96 -16.26
CA LYS A 62 -10.12 -8.82 -17.45
C LYS A 62 -9.83 -10.27 -17.07
N ASN A 63 -8.83 -10.49 -16.21
CA ASN A 63 -8.45 -11.83 -15.76
C ASN A 63 -9.57 -12.50 -14.94
N ALA A 64 -10.24 -11.74 -14.07
CA ALA A 64 -11.35 -12.26 -13.27
C ALA A 64 -12.54 -12.69 -14.13
N ILE A 65 -12.89 -11.93 -15.17
CA ILE A 65 -13.94 -12.29 -16.14
C ILE A 65 -13.61 -13.61 -16.87
N LEU A 66 -12.33 -13.83 -17.17
CA LEU A 66 -11.85 -15.05 -17.82
C LEU A 66 -11.69 -16.24 -16.86
N GLY A 67 -11.91 -16.04 -15.55
CA GLY A 67 -11.76 -17.10 -14.54
C GLY A 67 -10.33 -17.32 -14.05
N PHE A 68 -9.38 -16.42 -14.38
CA PHE A 68 -7.99 -16.53 -13.93
C PHE A 68 -7.79 -15.89 -12.56
N LEU A 69 -8.14 -16.62 -11.50
CA LEU A 69 -8.08 -16.10 -10.12
C LEU A 69 -6.66 -15.64 -9.73
N HIS A 70 -5.65 -16.45 -10.00
CA HIS A 70 -4.26 -16.15 -9.63
C HIS A 70 -3.80 -14.81 -10.24
N SER A 71 -3.92 -14.67 -11.56
CA SER A 71 -3.56 -13.43 -12.26
C SER A 71 -4.45 -12.25 -11.85
N ALA A 72 -5.71 -12.47 -11.49
CA ALA A 72 -6.59 -11.41 -11.01
C ALA A 72 -6.17 -10.89 -9.62
N GLU A 73 -5.85 -11.79 -8.68
CA GLU A 73 -5.42 -11.42 -7.33
C GLU A 73 -4.00 -10.86 -7.28
N GLU A 74 -3.14 -11.21 -8.22
CA GLU A 74 -1.82 -10.58 -8.38
C GLU A 74 -1.97 -9.08 -8.65
N ASN A 75 -2.96 -8.70 -9.46
CA ASN A 75 -3.26 -7.30 -9.73
C ASN A 75 -3.84 -6.57 -8.50
N ASN A 76 -4.66 -7.24 -7.69
CA ASN A 76 -5.12 -6.71 -6.40
C ASN A 76 -3.94 -6.46 -5.45
N ARG A 77 -2.97 -7.38 -5.41
CA ARG A 77 -1.75 -7.22 -4.62
C ARG A 77 -0.90 -6.06 -5.12
N PHE A 78 -0.69 -5.96 -6.43
CA PHE A 78 0.07 -4.88 -7.05
C PHE A 78 -0.57 -3.51 -6.80
N LEU A 79 -1.90 -3.42 -6.81
CA LEU A 79 -2.65 -2.21 -6.45
C LEU A 79 -2.31 -1.73 -5.02
N ILE A 80 -2.26 -2.63 -4.04
CA ILE A 80 -1.87 -2.30 -2.65
C ILE A 80 -0.44 -1.77 -2.62
N GLU A 81 0.48 -2.43 -3.31
CA GLU A 81 1.91 -2.07 -3.33
C GLU A 81 2.11 -0.69 -3.95
N ARG A 82 1.42 -0.39 -5.07
CA ARG A 82 1.50 0.91 -5.76
C ARG A 82 0.87 2.05 -4.97
N ALA A 83 -0.29 1.83 -4.35
CA ALA A 83 -0.89 2.84 -3.47
C ALA A 83 0.02 3.14 -2.27
N SER A 84 0.59 2.09 -1.65
CA SER A 84 1.51 2.26 -0.51
C SER A 84 2.80 2.97 -0.93
N LEU A 85 3.36 2.62 -2.10
CA LEU A 85 4.55 3.27 -2.64
C LEU A 85 4.32 4.74 -2.94
N SER A 86 3.17 5.06 -3.55
CA SER A 86 2.76 6.42 -3.84
C SER A 86 2.72 7.27 -2.57
N THR A 87 1.92 6.86 -1.57
CA THR A 87 1.82 7.57 -0.28
C THR A 87 3.18 7.70 0.39
N PHE A 88 3.97 6.62 0.42
CA PHE A 88 5.28 6.61 1.07
C PHE A 88 6.25 7.59 0.41
N ILE A 89 6.35 7.61 -0.92
CA ILE A 89 7.20 8.57 -1.64
C ILE A 89 6.75 10.01 -1.36
N THR A 90 5.45 10.29 -1.47
CA THR A 90 4.90 11.64 -1.28
C THR A 90 5.20 12.21 0.11
N HIS A 91 5.27 11.37 1.14
CA HIS A 91 5.52 11.78 2.53
C HIS A 91 6.96 11.60 2.99
N THR A 92 7.83 11.03 2.15
CA THR A 92 9.25 10.83 2.47
C THR A 92 10.14 11.51 1.45
N THR A 93 10.58 10.80 0.41
CA THR A 93 11.56 11.31 -0.54
C THR A 93 11.35 10.73 -1.94
N THR A 94 11.57 11.57 -2.95
CA THR A 94 11.55 11.20 -4.37
C THR A 94 12.68 10.23 -4.74
N ALA A 95 13.72 10.08 -3.91
CA ALA A 95 14.81 9.14 -4.14
C ALA A 95 14.31 7.69 -4.31
N TYR A 96 13.22 7.29 -3.64
CA TYR A 96 12.58 5.99 -3.86
C TYR A 96 11.98 5.86 -5.26
N TYR A 97 11.39 6.93 -5.79
CA TYR A 97 10.85 6.96 -7.15
C TYR A 97 11.97 6.92 -8.18
N GLU A 98 13.06 7.64 -7.94
CA GLU A 98 14.25 7.61 -8.79
C GLU A 98 14.93 6.24 -8.79
N ALA A 99 15.01 5.58 -7.63
CA ALA A 99 15.51 4.20 -7.54
C ALA A 99 14.63 3.22 -8.32
N LEU A 100 13.32 3.43 -8.36
CA LEU A 100 12.42 2.65 -9.20
C LEU A 100 12.67 2.91 -10.69
N LYS A 101 12.66 4.18 -11.12
CA LYS A 101 12.84 4.59 -12.53
C LYS A 101 14.18 4.14 -13.11
N ASN A 102 15.25 4.26 -12.34
CA ASN A 102 16.59 3.90 -12.77
C ASN A 102 16.89 2.41 -12.57
N MET A 103 15.92 1.63 -12.10
CA MET A 103 16.10 0.22 -11.77
C MET A 103 17.25 -0.01 -10.78
N ASP A 104 17.50 0.90 -9.84
CA ASP A 104 18.55 0.73 -8.84
C ASP A 104 18.06 0.08 -7.55
N TRP A 105 16.74 0.05 -7.35
CA TRP A 105 16.13 -0.56 -6.18
C TRP A 105 16.57 -2.02 -5.96
N HIS A 106 16.72 -2.82 -7.02
CA HIS A 106 17.14 -4.22 -6.88
C HIS A 106 18.63 -4.33 -6.51
N LYS A 107 19.49 -3.48 -7.08
CA LYS A 107 20.92 -3.43 -6.73
C LYS A 107 21.15 -3.00 -5.28
N LEU A 108 20.38 -2.02 -4.81
CA LEU A 108 20.36 -1.61 -3.40
C LEU A 108 19.94 -2.77 -2.49
N VAL A 109 18.92 -3.54 -2.90
CA VAL A 109 18.48 -4.74 -2.17
C VAL A 109 19.60 -5.78 -2.14
N ASP A 110 20.25 -6.07 -3.27
CA ASP A 110 21.33 -7.06 -3.38
C ASP A 110 22.56 -6.69 -2.52
N ASP A 111 22.89 -5.39 -2.45
CA ASP A 111 23.93 -4.86 -1.55
C ASP A 111 23.52 -4.84 -0.05
N GLY A 112 22.28 -5.24 0.24
CA GLY A 112 21.75 -5.37 1.60
C GLY A 112 21.27 -4.04 2.21
N PHE A 113 20.89 -3.06 1.39
CA PHE A 113 20.16 -1.86 1.80
C PHE A 113 18.65 -2.15 1.80
N ILE A 114 18.19 -2.94 2.79
CA ILE A 114 16.82 -3.45 2.87
C ILE A 114 16.17 -3.08 4.20
N ILE A 115 14.92 -2.61 4.16
CA ILE A 115 14.04 -2.55 5.33
C ILE A 115 13.16 -3.81 5.35
N ARG A 116 13.36 -4.70 6.32
CA ARG A 116 12.67 -6.01 6.34
C ARG A 116 11.26 -5.93 6.90
N SER A 117 11.02 -5.02 7.84
CA SER A 117 9.71 -4.80 8.46
C SER A 117 9.53 -3.35 8.89
N GLY A 118 8.27 -2.90 8.99
CA GLY A 118 7.95 -1.58 9.53
C GLY A 118 8.42 -1.43 10.98
N GLY A 119 8.28 -2.46 11.81
CA GLY A 119 8.76 -2.45 13.20
C GLY A 119 10.27 -2.23 13.32
N GLU A 120 11.08 -2.89 12.48
CA GLU A 120 12.52 -2.66 12.41
C GLU A 120 12.85 -1.19 12.09
N ALA A 121 12.20 -0.64 11.07
CA ALA A 121 12.40 0.75 10.67
C ALA A 121 12.03 1.74 11.78
N LEU A 122 10.85 1.59 12.39
CA LEU A 122 10.40 2.49 13.45
C LEU A 122 11.28 2.41 14.70
N THR A 123 11.78 1.22 15.04
CA THR A 123 12.76 1.08 16.14
C THR A 123 14.08 1.77 15.81
N LYS A 124 14.56 1.68 14.56
CA LYS A 124 15.77 2.40 14.13
C LYS A 124 15.59 3.91 14.22
N ILE A 125 14.48 4.44 13.70
CA ILE A 125 14.16 5.87 13.80
C ILE A 125 14.16 6.29 15.28
N ARG A 126 13.39 5.61 16.12
CA ARG A 126 13.29 5.90 17.55
C ARG A 126 14.62 5.84 18.29
N LYS A 127 15.51 4.93 17.90
CA LYS A 127 16.85 4.83 18.49
C LYS A 127 17.67 6.12 18.29
N TYR A 128 17.52 6.79 17.15
CA TYR A 128 18.28 8.01 16.84
C TYR A 128 17.54 9.29 17.23
N THR A 129 16.22 9.33 17.11
CA THR A 129 15.42 10.54 17.28
C THR A 129 14.60 10.60 18.57
N GLY A 130 14.36 9.45 19.22
CA GLY A 130 13.42 9.33 20.34
C GLY A 130 11.95 9.25 19.94
N ILE A 131 11.61 9.54 18.67
CA ILE A 131 10.24 9.55 18.13
C ILE A 131 10.03 8.43 17.09
N ARG A 132 8.79 8.23 16.62
CA ARG A 132 8.45 7.20 15.61
C ARG A 132 7.99 7.77 14.27
N GLU A 133 8.16 9.07 14.06
CA GLU A 133 7.71 9.74 12.84
C GLU A 133 8.54 9.33 11.62
N VAL A 134 7.86 9.02 10.52
CA VAL A 134 8.46 8.71 9.22
C VAL A 134 8.22 9.90 8.29
N ASN A 135 9.29 10.57 7.87
CA ASN A 135 9.24 11.71 6.96
C ASN A 135 10.50 11.75 6.06
N ALA A 136 10.68 12.84 5.30
CA ALA A 136 11.80 13.03 4.38
C ALA A 136 13.18 12.84 5.01
N THR A 137 13.33 13.25 6.27
CA THR A 137 14.61 13.26 6.97
C THR A 137 14.79 11.99 7.81
N THR A 138 13.77 11.60 8.59
CA THR A 138 13.89 10.47 9.52
C THR A 138 14.00 9.13 8.80
N ILE A 139 13.51 9.02 7.56
CA ILE A 139 13.57 7.78 6.79
C ILE A 139 15.02 7.29 6.57
N TYR A 140 16.00 8.20 6.49
CA TYR A 140 17.41 7.85 6.32
C TYR A 140 17.96 7.02 7.49
N PHE A 141 17.43 7.17 8.70
CA PHE A 141 17.82 6.35 9.85
C PHE A 141 17.47 4.86 9.71
N THR A 142 16.52 4.54 8.84
CA THR A 142 16.18 3.13 8.52
C THR A 142 17.26 2.47 7.65
N GLY A 143 18.02 3.32 6.95
CA GLY A 143 19.08 2.99 6.03
C GLY A 143 20.35 2.44 6.68
N VAL A 144 21.42 2.43 5.90
CA VAL A 144 22.71 1.88 6.29
C VAL A 144 23.74 2.99 6.49
N PRO A 145 24.37 3.09 7.67
CA PRO A 145 25.42 4.07 7.91
C PRO A 145 26.72 3.68 7.22
N VAL A 146 27.34 4.62 6.51
CA VAL A 146 28.62 4.43 5.78
C VAL A 146 29.57 5.62 5.98
N CYS A 147 30.88 5.36 5.85
CA CYS A 147 31.90 6.41 5.73
C CYS A 147 32.08 6.80 4.25
N GLU A 148 32.79 7.89 3.97
CA GLU A 148 33.09 8.37 2.60
C GLU A 148 33.64 7.28 1.69
N LYS A 149 34.60 6.48 2.19
CA LYS A 149 35.21 5.38 1.43
C LYS A 149 34.19 4.33 0.96
N HIS A 150 33.09 4.13 1.69
CA HIS A 150 32.07 3.12 1.38
C HIS A 150 30.76 3.73 0.85
N LEU A 151 30.77 5.01 0.47
CA LEU A 151 29.62 5.70 -0.13
C LEU A 151 29.47 5.31 -1.60
N LYS A 152 28.87 4.14 -1.87
CA LYS A 152 28.63 3.66 -3.24
C LYS A 152 27.41 4.30 -3.90
N TRP A 153 26.41 4.66 -3.10
CA TRP A 153 25.09 5.10 -3.55
C TRP A 153 24.84 6.55 -3.15
N GLU A 154 25.72 7.45 -3.58
CA GLU A 154 25.74 8.87 -3.18
C GLU A 154 24.39 9.56 -3.42
N LYS A 155 23.76 9.32 -4.57
CA LYS A 155 22.43 9.87 -4.91
C LYS A 155 21.29 9.47 -3.96
N TYR A 156 21.48 8.42 -3.15
CA TYR A 156 20.49 7.94 -2.18
C TYR A 156 20.97 8.14 -0.74
N ALA A 157 21.99 8.97 -0.56
CA ALA A 157 22.60 9.21 0.73
C ALA A 157 22.29 10.61 1.24
N MET A 158 22.22 10.73 2.56
CA MET A 158 22.16 12.01 3.25
C MET A 158 23.21 12.04 4.34
N SER A 159 23.87 13.18 4.50
CA SER A 159 24.92 13.29 5.50
C SER A 159 24.31 13.24 6.90
N ILE A 160 24.99 12.58 7.83
CA ILE A 160 24.51 12.49 9.22
C ILE A 160 24.38 13.88 9.83
N HIS A 161 25.31 14.78 9.51
CA HIS A 161 25.28 16.16 9.98
C HIS A 161 23.99 16.87 9.55
N GLU A 162 23.64 16.79 8.26
CA GLU A 162 22.45 17.40 7.69
C GLU A 162 21.16 16.83 8.30
N ILE A 163 21.05 15.50 8.45
CA ILE A 163 19.90 14.85 9.10
C ILE A 163 19.68 15.41 10.52
N PHE A 164 20.74 15.51 11.33
CA PHE A 164 20.62 16.03 12.70
C PHE A 164 20.32 17.54 12.72
N SER A 165 20.89 18.30 11.79
CA SER A 165 20.65 19.73 11.62
C SER A 165 19.19 20.03 11.28
N GLU A 166 18.61 19.32 10.31
CA GLU A 166 17.21 19.48 9.91
C GLU A 166 16.23 19.14 11.03
N LEU A 167 16.56 18.14 11.85
CA LEU A 167 15.74 17.75 13.00
C LEU A 167 15.91 18.66 14.22
N GLY A 168 16.81 19.65 14.17
CA GLY A 168 17.13 20.50 15.33
C GLY A 168 17.72 19.72 16.51
N MET A 169 18.29 18.54 16.25
CA MET A 169 18.78 17.62 17.27
C MET A 169 20.29 17.70 17.38
N LYS A 170 20.82 17.79 18.61
CA LYS A 170 22.25 17.54 18.83
C LYS A 170 22.52 16.05 18.59
N ARG A 171 23.55 15.75 17.80
CA ARG A 171 24.01 14.37 17.59
C ARG A 171 24.23 13.73 18.96
N ASN A 172 23.50 12.65 19.23
CA ASN A 172 23.72 11.85 20.43
C ASN A 172 25.18 11.37 20.46
N LYS A 173 25.85 11.43 21.61
CA LYS A 173 27.29 11.08 21.76
C LYS A 173 27.64 9.62 21.35
N LYS A 174 26.67 8.78 21.00
CA LYS A 174 26.94 7.45 20.46
C LYS A 174 27.46 7.56 19.03
N GLU A 175 28.70 7.14 18.83
CA GLU A 175 29.34 7.07 17.52
C GLU A 175 28.53 6.16 16.58
N ILE A 176 28.05 6.73 15.48
CA ILE A 176 27.41 5.98 14.40
C ILE A 176 28.53 5.42 13.54
N LYS A 177 28.69 4.10 13.53
CA LYS A 177 29.79 3.42 12.83
C LYS A 177 29.36 2.93 11.45
N CYS A 178 30.30 2.98 10.50
CA CYS A 178 30.16 2.43 9.16
C CYS A 178 29.87 0.92 9.24
N LYS A 179 28.88 0.45 8.47
CA LYS A 179 28.54 -0.98 8.38
C LYS A 179 29.74 -1.86 8.04
N TYR A 180 30.60 -1.39 7.13
CA TYR A 180 31.69 -2.18 6.54
C TYR A 180 32.99 -2.14 7.34
N CYS A 181 33.55 -0.95 7.62
CA CYS A 181 34.85 -0.83 8.30
C CYS A 181 34.80 -0.43 9.77
N LYS A 182 33.62 -0.20 10.34
CA LYS A 182 33.42 0.22 11.74
C LYS A 182 34.06 1.56 12.15
N ASN A 183 34.71 2.28 11.23
CA ASN A 183 35.07 3.70 11.41
C ASN A 183 33.82 4.57 11.49
N ASP A 184 33.98 5.85 11.82
CA ASP A 184 32.85 6.78 11.89
C ASP A 184 32.14 6.89 10.55
N ALA A 185 30.82 6.71 10.60
CA ALA A 185 29.95 6.98 9.47
C ALA A 185 29.77 8.49 9.30
N LYS A 186 29.67 8.89 8.05
CA LYS A 186 29.40 10.26 7.62
C LYS A 186 28.03 10.38 6.94
N TYR A 187 27.49 9.29 6.41
CA TYR A 187 26.23 9.26 5.67
C TYR A 187 25.34 8.10 6.12
N PHE A 188 24.04 8.26 5.91
CA PHE A 188 23.11 7.15 5.77
C PHE A 188 22.71 7.01 4.30
N ILE A 189 22.78 5.80 3.76
CA ILE A 189 22.20 5.45 2.46
C ILE A 189 20.80 4.87 2.69
N LEU A 190 19.79 5.32 1.94
CA LEU A 190 18.43 4.80 2.00
C LEU A 190 18.39 3.27 1.81
N ALA A 191 17.44 2.64 2.48
CA ALA A 191 17.18 1.21 2.34
C ALA A 191 15.82 0.98 1.69
N MET A 192 15.72 -0.01 0.82
CA MET A 192 14.49 -0.31 0.08
C MET A 192 13.55 -1.15 0.95
N PRO A 193 12.29 -0.73 1.12
CA PRO A 193 11.32 -1.48 1.89
C PRO A 193 10.81 -2.71 1.13
N LYS A 194 10.76 -3.85 1.82
CA LYS A 194 9.93 -4.99 1.38
C LYS A 194 8.45 -4.57 1.41
N ALA A 195 7.61 -5.21 0.60
CA ALA A 195 6.21 -4.83 0.47
C ALA A 195 5.45 -4.68 1.81
N SER A 196 5.63 -5.60 2.76
CA SER A 196 5.00 -5.48 4.09
C SER A 196 5.55 -4.33 4.92
N ALA A 197 6.85 -4.02 4.81
CA ALA A 197 7.45 -2.84 5.42
C ALA A 197 6.92 -1.56 4.79
N LEU A 198 6.80 -1.54 3.45
CA LEU A 198 6.28 -0.42 2.69
C LEU A 198 4.84 -0.09 3.11
N ILE A 199 3.96 -1.09 3.18
CA ILE A 199 2.57 -0.91 3.64
C ILE A 199 2.55 -0.33 5.06
N ALA A 200 3.35 -0.86 5.97
CA ALA A 200 3.39 -0.40 7.35
C ALA A 200 3.89 1.05 7.46
N LEU A 201 4.97 1.39 6.75
CA LEU A 201 5.55 2.73 6.77
C LEU A 201 4.65 3.77 6.08
N ALA A 202 4.03 3.43 4.95
CA ALA A 202 3.06 4.29 4.28
C ALA A 202 1.84 4.60 5.16
N CYS A 203 1.38 3.62 5.95
CA CYS A 203 0.31 3.88 6.91
C CYS A 203 0.78 4.78 8.05
N GLU A 204 2.00 4.59 8.55
CA GLU A 204 2.58 5.44 9.61
C GLU A 204 2.67 6.90 9.17
N THR A 205 3.10 7.17 7.92
CA THR A 205 3.23 8.55 7.40
C THR A 205 1.92 9.34 7.37
N VAL A 206 0.78 8.64 7.38
CA VAL A 206 -0.56 9.27 7.39
C VAL A 206 -1.35 9.00 8.68
N GLY A 207 -0.71 8.42 9.70
CA GLY A 207 -1.35 8.11 10.99
C GLY A 207 -2.44 7.02 10.93
N LYS A 208 -2.38 6.14 9.93
CA LYS A 208 -3.34 5.04 9.73
C LYS A 208 -2.82 3.74 10.37
N ASN A 209 -3.74 2.92 10.92
CA ASN A 209 -3.39 1.57 11.34
C ASN A 209 -3.21 0.63 10.13
N SER A 210 -2.05 -0.02 10.03
CA SER A 210 -1.70 -0.91 8.90
C SER A 210 -2.30 -2.33 8.97
N ASN A 211 -2.84 -2.75 10.12
CA ASN A 211 -3.24 -4.15 10.36
C ASN A 211 -4.27 -4.68 9.34
N SER A 212 -5.26 -3.87 8.98
CA SER A 212 -6.30 -4.26 8.01
C SER A 212 -5.68 -4.57 6.64
N LEU A 213 -4.91 -3.62 6.11
CA LEU A 213 -4.27 -3.71 4.80
C LEU A 213 -3.20 -4.83 4.75
N LEU A 214 -2.40 -4.98 5.80
CA LEU A 214 -1.43 -6.08 5.93
C LEU A 214 -2.12 -7.44 5.96
N LYS A 215 -3.27 -7.56 6.62
CA LYS A 215 -4.05 -8.81 6.65
C LYS A 215 -4.62 -9.14 5.27
N ILE A 216 -5.14 -8.15 4.54
CA ILE A 216 -5.59 -8.35 3.16
C ILE A 216 -4.42 -8.81 2.29
N TYR A 217 -3.31 -8.07 2.31
CA TYR A 217 -2.11 -8.38 1.55
C TYR A 217 -1.60 -9.80 1.81
N ALA A 218 -1.49 -10.20 3.08
CA ALA A 218 -1.05 -11.54 3.47
C ALA A 218 -2.01 -12.65 2.99
N ASN A 219 -3.33 -12.39 2.94
CA ASN A 219 -4.29 -13.35 2.39
C ASN A 219 -4.12 -13.51 0.88
N LEU A 220 -3.93 -12.41 0.14
CA LEU A 220 -3.67 -12.45 -1.30
C LEU A 220 -2.40 -13.25 -1.61
N SER A 221 -1.31 -13.03 -0.86
CA SER A 221 -0.07 -13.79 -1.04
C SER A 221 -0.26 -15.30 -0.89
N ARG A 222 -1.21 -15.76 -0.07
CA ARG A 222 -1.51 -17.18 0.07
C ARG A 222 -2.33 -17.74 -1.09
N ILE A 223 -3.17 -16.93 -1.73
CA ILE A 223 -3.86 -17.31 -2.97
C ILE A 223 -2.86 -17.50 -4.10
N LEU A 224 -1.84 -16.64 -4.15
CA LEU A 224 -0.79 -16.66 -5.17
C LEU A 224 0.24 -17.78 -4.97
N HIS A 225 0.20 -18.48 -3.84
CA HIS A 225 1.11 -19.58 -3.54
C HIS A 225 0.88 -20.75 -4.52
N PRO A 226 1.90 -21.54 -4.89
CA PRO A 226 1.75 -22.70 -5.79
C PRO A 226 0.74 -23.79 -5.35
N TYR A 227 0.21 -23.70 -4.12
CA TYR A 227 -0.87 -24.57 -3.62
C TYR A 227 -2.26 -23.92 -3.76
N GLY A 228 -2.35 -22.79 -4.47
CA GLY A 228 -3.58 -22.06 -4.74
C GLY A 228 -4.58 -22.87 -5.58
N PHE A 229 -5.85 -22.49 -5.50
CA PHE A 229 -6.95 -23.23 -6.11
C PHE A 229 -6.90 -23.21 -7.64
N THR A 230 -7.04 -24.38 -8.26
CA THR A 230 -6.98 -24.54 -9.72
C THR A 230 -8.36 -24.70 -10.39
N ASN A 231 -9.41 -25.03 -9.63
CA ASN A 231 -10.74 -25.35 -10.20
C ASN A 231 -11.86 -24.56 -9.51
N LEU A 232 -12.09 -23.32 -9.94
CA LEU A 232 -13.26 -22.52 -9.59
C LEU A 232 -13.96 -22.06 -10.87
N ASP A 233 -15.30 -22.07 -10.86
CA ASP A 233 -16.07 -21.51 -11.96
C ASP A 233 -15.77 -20.02 -12.15
N LYS A 234 -15.74 -19.55 -13.40
CA LYS A 234 -15.36 -18.18 -13.75
C LYS A 234 -16.21 -17.12 -13.02
N ASP A 235 -17.49 -17.39 -12.80
CA ASP A 235 -18.39 -16.45 -12.14
C ASP A 235 -18.16 -16.41 -10.63
N ILE A 236 -17.68 -17.51 -10.05
CA ILE A 236 -17.23 -17.57 -8.66
C ILE A 236 -15.91 -16.81 -8.50
N VAL A 237 -14.96 -17.02 -9.42
CA VAL A 237 -13.68 -16.29 -9.48
C VAL A 237 -13.93 -14.79 -9.50
N PHE A 238 -14.83 -14.33 -10.38
CA PHE A 238 -15.18 -12.92 -10.45
C PHE A 238 -15.71 -12.39 -9.12
N THR A 239 -16.61 -13.11 -8.45
CA THR A 239 -17.18 -12.69 -7.16
C THR A 239 -16.11 -12.57 -6.07
N ILE A 240 -15.16 -13.51 -6.02
CA ILE A 240 -14.06 -13.50 -5.05
C ILE A 240 -13.16 -12.30 -5.28
N TRP A 241 -12.66 -12.15 -6.51
CA TRP A 241 -11.76 -11.06 -6.87
C TRP A 241 -12.41 -9.68 -6.66
N ALA A 242 -13.68 -9.53 -7.06
CA ALA A 242 -14.40 -8.28 -6.89
C ALA A 242 -14.58 -7.91 -5.42
N ARG A 243 -14.87 -8.89 -4.54
CA ARG A 243 -14.96 -8.65 -3.10
C ARG A 243 -13.65 -8.08 -2.57
N ASP A 244 -12.54 -8.74 -2.90
CA ASP A 244 -11.23 -8.37 -2.39
C ASP A 244 -10.79 -7.01 -2.94
N LEU A 245 -11.03 -6.74 -4.22
CA LEU A 245 -10.83 -5.42 -4.83
C LEU A 245 -11.58 -4.33 -4.06
N LEU A 246 -12.86 -4.52 -3.74
CA LEU A 246 -13.66 -3.49 -3.04
C LEU A 246 -13.15 -3.24 -1.61
N MET A 247 -12.69 -4.28 -0.92
CA MET A 247 -12.05 -4.13 0.40
C MET A 247 -10.73 -3.37 0.29
N ILE A 248 -9.94 -3.65 -0.74
CA ILE A 248 -8.67 -2.95 -1.03
C ILE A 248 -8.93 -1.48 -1.35
N LEU A 249 -9.88 -1.18 -2.25
CA LEU A 249 -10.25 0.19 -2.63
C LEU A 249 -10.65 1.01 -1.40
N SER A 250 -11.40 0.40 -0.47
CA SER A 250 -11.74 1.06 0.79
C SER A 250 -10.53 1.41 1.65
N GLU A 251 -9.51 0.55 1.67
CA GLU A 251 -8.29 0.77 2.46
C GLU A 251 -7.32 1.73 1.77
N ILE A 252 -7.13 1.64 0.46
CA ILE A 252 -6.20 2.51 -0.25
C ILE A 252 -6.76 3.92 -0.40
N ASN A 253 -8.08 4.11 -0.50
CA ASN A 253 -8.66 5.45 -0.57
C ASN A 253 -8.40 6.26 0.70
N GLU A 254 -8.43 5.62 1.88
CA GLU A 254 -8.05 6.28 3.12
C GLU A 254 -6.54 6.54 3.23
N LEU A 255 -5.73 5.69 2.59
CA LEU A 255 -4.29 5.84 2.55
C LEU A 255 -3.86 6.99 1.63
N LEU A 256 -4.52 7.13 0.49
CA LEU A 256 -4.25 8.15 -0.52
C LEU A 256 -4.93 9.50 -0.17
N PHE A 257 -6.09 9.47 0.49
CA PHE A 257 -6.91 10.67 0.76
C PHE A 257 -7.36 10.76 2.24
N PRO A 258 -6.44 10.90 3.20
CA PRO A 258 -6.73 10.84 4.64
C PRO A 258 -7.62 11.97 5.20
N CYS A 259 -7.84 13.06 4.44
CA CYS A 259 -8.62 14.23 4.87
C CYS A 259 -10.05 14.30 4.31
N ASN A 260 -10.37 13.56 3.24
CA ASN A 260 -11.71 13.59 2.62
C ASN A 260 -12.74 12.68 3.32
N PHE A 261 -12.32 11.90 4.32
CA PHE A 261 -13.18 11.01 5.11
C PHE A 261 -13.38 11.48 6.56
N LYS A 262 -12.85 12.65 6.93
CA LYS A 262 -12.85 13.17 8.31
C LYS A 262 -14.23 13.52 8.87
N GLU A 263 -15.28 13.56 8.05
CA GLU A 263 -16.67 13.67 8.55
C GLU A 263 -17.21 12.37 9.18
N ARG A 264 -16.44 11.27 9.16
CA ARG A 264 -16.74 10.06 9.95
C ARG A 264 -15.81 9.92 11.15
N ARG A 265 -15.77 10.94 12.01
CA ARG A 265 -15.33 10.77 13.41
C ARG A 265 -16.41 10.01 14.17
N GLY A 266 -16.49 8.71 13.89
CA GLY A 266 -17.46 7.80 14.48
C GLY A 266 -17.01 6.36 14.30
N SER A 267 -16.28 5.88 15.30
CA SER A 267 -16.26 4.47 15.70
C SER A 267 -15.42 3.45 14.90
N SER A 268 -14.33 3.07 15.57
CA SER A 268 -13.95 1.67 15.87
C SER A 268 -13.24 0.83 14.81
N ASN A 269 -12.56 -0.19 15.32
CA ASN A 269 -11.93 -1.35 14.69
C ASN A 269 -12.86 -2.19 13.77
N ASN A 270 -13.85 -1.59 13.12
CA ASN A 270 -14.79 -2.28 12.25
C ASN A 270 -14.13 -2.60 10.92
N ARG A 271 -13.76 -3.87 10.75
CA ARG A 271 -13.28 -4.44 9.49
C ARG A 271 -14.22 -4.01 8.36
N LYS A 272 -13.68 -3.31 7.36
CA LYS A 272 -14.48 -2.80 6.24
C LYS A 272 -14.80 -3.93 5.28
N SER A 273 -16.09 -4.14 5.04
CA SER A 273 -16.57 -5.14 4.08
C SER A 273 -16.71 -4.54 2.69
N ALA A 274 -16.69 -5.39 1.66
CA ALA A 274 -16.94 -4.99 0.28
C ALA A 274 -18.33 -4.32 0.12
N LEU A 275 -19.33 -4.78 0.87
CA LEU A 275 -20.66 -4.18 0.86
C LEU A 275 -20.65 -2.75 1.42
N GLN A 276 -19.88 -2.50 2.49
CA GLN A 276 -19.77 -1.17 3.07
C GLN A 276 -19.16 -0.18 2.08
N PHE A 277 -18.08 -0.59 1.39
CA PHE A 277 -17.50 0.21 0.31
C PHE A 277 -18.53 0.57 -0.77
N LEU A 278 -19.32 -0.40 -1.24
CA LEU A 278 -20.34 -0.15 -2.27
C LEU A 278 -21.41 0.85 -1.82
N LYS A 279 -21.80 0.84 -0.53
CA LYS A 279 -22.73 1.82 0.02
C LYS A 279 -22.11 3.22 0.01
N ASP A 280 -20.87 3.33 0.46
CA ASP A 280 -20.15 4.60 0.53
C ASP A 280 -19.85 5.18 -0.86
N TRP A 281 -19.46 4.33 -1.81
CA TRP A 281 -19.30 4.68 -3.22
C TRP A 281 -20.60 5.22 -3.84
N LYS A 282 -21.74 4.56 -3.61
CA LYS A 282 -23.04 5.08 -4.08
C LYS A 282 -23.40 6.42 -3.44
N SER A 283 -23.15 6.56 -2.14
CA SER A 283 -23.41 7.82 -1.43
C SER A 283 -22.60 8.96 -2.02
N ARG A 284 -21.29 8.76 -2.27
CA ARG A 284 -20.42 9.76 -2.90
C ARG A 284 -20.93 10.21 -4.27
N LYS A 285 -21.48 9.30 -5.06
CA LYS A 285 -22.06 9.63 -6.37
C LYS A 285 -23.32 10.49 -6.26
N ASN A 286 -24.21 10.15 -5.33
CA ASN A 286 -25.46 10.87 -5.16
C ASN A 286 -25.24 12.30 -4.60
N SER A 287 -24.22 12.51 -3.76
CA SER A 287 -23.86 13.86 -3.29
C SER A 287 -23.22 14.71 -4.39
N THR A 288 -22.41 14.13 -5.29
CA THR A 288 -21.89 14.88 -6.46
C THR A 288 -22.97 15.25 -7.48
N SER A 289 -24.08 14.50 -7.58
CA SER A 289 -25.20 14.85 -8.47
C SER A 289 -26.11 15.96 -7.94
N ASN A 290 -26.12 16.21 -6.62
CA ASN A 290 -26.94 17.28 -6.03
C ASN A 290 -26.28 18.67 -6.07
N ILE A 291 -24.99 18.76 -6.43
CA ILE A 291 -24.28 20.05 -6.51
C ILE A 291 -24.44 20.69 -7.90
N ASN A 292 -24.85 19.93 -8.91
CA ASN A 292 -25.17 20.44 -10.26
C ASN A 292 -26.66 20.76 -10.45
N GLY A 293 -27.41 20.88 -9.35
CA GLY A 293 -28.84 21.17 -9.32
C GLY A 293 -29.16 22.53 -8.70
N ILE A 294 -28.48 23.58 -9.16
CA ILE A 294 -28.96 24.96 -9.03
C ILE A 294 -28.87 25.56 -10.43
N GLY A 295 -29.94 25.37 -11.19
CA GLY A 295 -30.34 26.29 -12.25
C GLY A 295 -31.30 27.32 -11.66
#